data_AF-Q2W0P7-F1
#
_entry.id   AF-Q2W0P7-F1
#
_cell.length_a   1.000
_cell.length_b   1.000
_cell.length_c   1.000
_cell.angle_alpha   90.00
_cell.angle_beta   90.00
_cell.angle_gamma   90.00
#
_symmetry.space_group_name_H-M   'P 1'
#
loop_
_entity.id
_entity.type
_entity.pdbx_description
1 polymer ?
#
loop_
_entity_poly.entity_id
_entity_poly.type
_entity_poly.pdbx_seq_one_letter_code
_entity_poly.pdbx_strand_id
1 'polypeptide(L)'
;MNYIRASFKSLRQLRREAPTPEAARALLIALNDFWAIARMKGDLALEPHCDHPERSILLHYHRALRDLPWLSAPFIDFIRQSTLGLGEVKAAQRLLDGHLLVEQRHMDDTLSFAAMAANTAAAFGVIGTAGALAFAQVDWSHMAFGLIGSSGLLLLASRLWLARIRTIATERLGMLKALSVGCVAHLDGYAPMTTAEHARFSLPPRLRMTAKDLEEALDTEAFRHRHPDCEPTVEGAFGELFDDGDCDKEIAAYLNGKRPEDPDWLEKRLVPMLRKLPAELAPDQIAIAEAFAKLKALEDFELQRILREFNKDMLGIAFLGAPMPTVLRFFDNISKRAQKMLLDDMESFVRVPIDDIISAQGKVVAQVSEWMKTGQFRYDKEREEDLLEEWRRLTAGITAACQQPPDAEELSPRQKFEQSTTNQKY
;
A
#
# COMPACT_ATOMS: atom_id res chain seq x y z
N MET A 1 -5.83 -21.85 -44.16
CA MET A 1 -5.51 -22.62 -42.93
C MET A 1 -4.70 -21.82 -41.89
N ASN A 2 -3.77 -20.95 -42.31
CA ASN A 2 -2.95 -20.15 -41.38
C ASN A 2 -3.74 -19.12 -40.55
N TYR A 3 -4.72 -18.44 -41.16
CA TYR A 3 -5.56 -17.44 -40.47
C TYR A 3 -6.35 -18.03 -39.28
N ILE A 4 -7.04 -19.15 -39.49
CA ILE A 4 -7.82 -19.82 -38.43
C ILE A 4 -6.92 -20.25 -37.26
N ARG A 5 -5.74 -20.82 -37.55
CA ARG A 5 -4.77 -21.18 -36.51
C ARG A 5 -4.29 -19.96 -35.72
N ALA A 6 -4.08 -18.82 -36.39
CA ALA A 6 -3.72 -17.58 -35.74
C ALA A 6 -4.84 -17.07 -34.81
N SER A 7 -6.10 -17.08 -35.26
CA SER A 7 -7.24 -16.65 -34.44
C SER A 7 -7.43 -17.51 -33.18
N PHE A 8 -7.26 -18.84 -33.28
CA PHE A 8 -7.27 -19.72 -32.11
C PHE A 8 -6.11 -19.44 -31.15
N LYS A 9 -4.92 -19.12 -31.68
CA LYS A 9 -3.77 -18.73 -30.87
C LYS A 9 -4.05 -17.42 -30.11
N SER A 10 -4.58 -16.40 -30.79
CA SER A 10 -4.96 -15.11 -30.18
C SER A 10 -5.99 -15.28 -29.06
N LEU A 11 -7.03 -16.08 -29.29
CA LEU A 11 -8.04 -16.37 -28.27
C LEU A 11 -7.45 -17.09 -27.05
N ARG A 12 -6.53 -18.03 -27.28
CA ARG A 12 -5.83 -18.73 -26.19
C ARG A 12 -4.91 -17.79 -25.42
N GLN A 13 -4.24 -16.87 -26.11
CA GLN A 13 -3.36 -15.87 -25.52
C GLN A 13 -4.15 -14.88 -24.68
N LEU A 14 -5.27 -14.37 -25.18
CA LEU A 14 -6.18 -13.47 -24.46
C LEU A 14 -6.64 -14.06 -23.12
N ARG A 15 -6.94 -15.38 -23.08
CA ARG A 15 -7.33 -16.06 -21.85
C ARG A 15 -6.15 -16.26 -20.88
N ARG A 16 -4.94 -16.47 -21.38
CA ARG A 16 -3.74 -16.69 -20.56
C ARG A 16 -3.23 -15.39 -19.95
N GLU A 17 -3.22 -14.32 -20.73
CA GLU A 17 -2.78 -12.99 -20.35
C GLU A 17 -3.97 -12.12 -19.89
N ALA A 18 -4.93 -12.75 -19.21
CA ALA A 18 -6.13 -12.05 -18.77
C ALA A 18 -5.77 -11.00 -17.69
N PRO A 19 -6.37 -9.81 -17.74
CA PRO A 19 -6.23 -8.80 -16.70
C PRO A 19 -6.56 -9.34 -15.30
N THR A 20 -5.63 -9.20 -14.36
CA THR A 20 -5.83 -9.55 -12.96
C THR A 20 -5.83 -8.30 -12.07
N PRO A 21 -6.51 -8.32 -10.91
CA PRO A 21 -6.43 -7.23 -9.94
C PRO A 21 -5.01 -6.97 -9.46
N GLU A 22 -4.20 -8.02 -9.34
CA GLU A 22 -2.78 -7.94 -8.98
C GLU A 22 -1.97 -7.18 -10.05
N ALA A 23 -2.21 -7.45 -11.33
CA ALA A 23 -1.56 -6.72 -12.41
C ALA A 23 -2.00 -5.25 -12.47
N ALA A 24 -3.27 -4.95 -12.17
CA ALA A 24 -3.75 -3.58 -12.06
C ALA A 24 -3.09 -2.84 -10.89
N ARG A 25 -2.93 -3.50 -9.74
CA ARG A 25 -2.19 -2.95 -8.60
C ARG A 25 -0.72 -2.70 -8.93
N ALA A 26 -0.05 -3.69 -9.52
CA ALA A 26 1.34 -3.56 -9.97
C ALA A 26 1.52 -2.43 -10.97
N LEU A 27 0.57 -2.23 -11.91
CA LEU A 27 0.59 -1.10 -12.84
C LEU A 27 0.58 0.26 -12.12
N LEU A 28 -0.30 0.44 -11.13
CA LEU A 28 -0.41 1.71 -10.40
C LEU A 28 0.83 2.00 -9.56
N ILE A 29 1.37 0.99 -8.87
CA ILE A 29 2.59 1.14 -8.07
C ILE A 29 3.80 1.37 -8.99
N ALA A 30 3.89 0.66 -10.12
CA ALA A 30 4.93 0.87 -11.12
C ALA A 30 4.91 2.30 -11.65
N LEU A 31 3.74 2.82 -12.05
CA LEU A 31 3.63 4.21 -12.49
C LEU A 31 4.16 5.18 -11.43
N ASN A 32 3.80 4.99 -10.16
CA ASN A 32 4.33 5.81 -9.08
C ASN A 32 5.87 5.68 -8.96
N ASP A 33 6.42 4.47 -8.93
CA ASP A 33 7.85 4.23 -8.74
C ASP A 33 8.71 4.80 -9.88
N PHE A 34 8.31 4.55 -11.14
CA PHE A 34 9.02 5.03 -12.33
C PHE A 34 9.00 6.56 -12.40
N TRP A 35 7.83 7.19 -12.22
CA TRP A 35 7.73 8.65 -12.29
C TRP A 35 8.37 9.36 -11.11
N ALA A 36 8.41 8.70 -9.96
CA ALA A 36 9.13 9.25 -8.84
C ALA A 36 10.65 9.24 -9.12
N ILE A 37 11.18 8.30 -9.92
CA ILE A 37 12.61 8.27 -10.33
C ILE A 37 12.88 9.34 -11.37
N ALA A 38 12.03 9.42 -12.41
CA ALA A 38 12.10 10.48 -13.42
C ALA A 38 12.11 11.88 -12.77
N ARG A 39 11.26 12.11 -11.76
CA ARG A 39 11.20 13.40 -11.07
C ARG A 39 12.42 13.71 -10.19
N MET A 40 13.08 12.69 -9.63
CA MET A 40 14.24 12.88 -8.75
C MET A 40 15.56 13.03 -9.51
N LYS A 41 15.74 12.24 -10.57
CA LYS A 41 17.01 12.13 -11.30
C LYS A 41 16.93 12.65 -12.75
N GLY A 42 15.75 12.99 -13.23
CA GLY A 42 15.47 13.31 -14.62
C GLY A 42 15.05 12.09 -15.44
N ASP A 43 14.43 12.33 -16.60
CA ASP A 43 13.90 11.29 -17.48
C ASP A 43 15.00 10.36 -18.03
N LEU A 44 16.22 10.87 -18.22
CA LEU A 44 17.38 10.08 -18.65
C LEU A 44 17.73 8.96 -17.68
N ALA A 45 17.40 9.10 -16.39
CA ALA A 45 17.62 8.02 -15.42
C ALA A 45 16.79 6.77 -15.72
N LEU A 46 15.79 6.86 -16.61
CA LEU A 46 14.99 5.73 -17.05
C LEU A 46 15.55 4.98 -18.26
N GLU A 47 16.58 5.52 -18.93
CA GLU A 47 17.18 4.92 -20.15
C GLU A 47 17.66 3.47 -19.94
N PRO A 48 18.35 3.12 -18.83
CA PRO A 48 18.77 1.73 -18.60
C PRO A 48 17.60 0.75 -18.49
N HIS A 49 16.43 1.23 -18.04
CA HIS A 49 15.23 0.41 -17.89
C HIS A 49 14.53 0.11 -19.22
N CYS A 50 14.73 0.96 -20.25
CA CYS A 50 14.13 0.75 -21.56
C CYS A 50 15.07 0.09 -22.58
N ASP A 51 16.38 0.23 -22.41
CA ASP A 51 17.37 -0.42 -23.28
C ASP A 51 17.52 -1.90 -22.96
N HIS A 52 17.59 -2.22 -21.66
CA HIS A 52 17.71 -3.59 -21.15
C HIS A 52 16.58 -3.89 -20.14
N PRO A 53 15.33 -4.08 -20.60
CA PRO A 53 14.20 -4.35 -19.71
C PRO A 53 14.39 -5.63 -18.87
N GLU A 54 15.15 -6.59 -19.40
CA GLU A 54 15.55 -7.83 -18.72
C GLU A 54 16.56 -7.64 -17.58
N ARG A 55 17.20 -6.46 -17.48
CA ARG A 55 18.10 -6.11 -16.36
C ARG A 55 17.46 -5.11 -15.41
N SER A 56 16.25 -4.64 -15.72
CA SER A 56 15.57 -3.61 -14.96
C SER A 56 15.02 -4.14 -13.63
N ILE A 57 15.61 -3.68 -12.53
CA ILE A 57 15.18 -4.03 -11.16
C ILE A 57 13.70 -3.65 -10.93
N LEU A 58 13.27 -2.49 -11.44
CA LEU A 58 11.88 -2.02 -11.29
C LEU A 58 10.88 -2.91 -12.04
N LEU A 59 11.20 -3.34 -13.27
CA LEU A 59 10.34 -4.25 -14.01
C LEU A 59 10.31 -5.64 -13.36
N HIS A 60 11.42 -6.09 -12.79
CA HIS A 60 11.46 -7.34 -12.02
C HIS A 60 10.62 -7.27 -10.75
N TYR A 61 10.70 -6.14 -10.04
CA TYR A 61 9.88 -5.89 -8.87
C TYR A 61 8.39 -5.91 -9.23
N HIS A 62 8.02 -5.25 -10.32
CA HIS A 62 6.67 -5.23 -10.87
C HIS A 62 6.39 -6.39 -11.83
N ARG A 63 6.68 -7.63 -11.40
CA ARG A 63 6.58 -8.83 -12.23
C ARG A 63 5.21 -9.01 -12.90
N ALA A 64 4.11 -8.73 -12.18
CA ALA A 64 2.76 -8.85 -12.72
C ALA A 64 2.48 -7.90 -13.90
N LEU A 65 3.20 -6.78 -13.99
CA LEU A 65 3.17 -5.87 -15.13
C LEU A 65 4.10 -6.39 -16.25
N ARG A 66 5.32 -6.79 -15.91
CA ARG A 66 6.34 -7.27 -16.85
C ARG A 66 5.87 -8.50 -17.64
N ASP A 67 5.26 -9.47 -16.95
CA ASP A 67 4.81 -10.75 -17.52
C ASP A 67 3.62 -10.59 -18.49
N LEU A 68 3.11 -9.36 -18.68
CA LEU A 68 2.05 -8.99 -19.64
C LEU A 68 2.63 -8.12 -20.77
N PRO A 69 3.10 -8.72 -21.89
CA PRO A 69 3.78 -7.99 -22.96
C PRO A 69 2.94 -6.89 -23.60
N TRP A 70 1.62 -7.10 -23.69
CA TRP A 70 0.68 -6.14 -24.24
C TRP A 70 0.57 -4.86 -23.42
N LEU A 71 0.97 -4.89 -22.14
CA LEU A 71 0.95 -3.75 -21.23
C LEU A 71 2.35 -3.19 -20.99
N SER A 72 3.36 -4.05 -20.83
CA SER A 72 4.74 -3.65 -20.58
C SER A 72 5.42 -3.06 -21.81
N ALA A 73 5.20 -3.60 -23.01
CA ALA A 73 5.79 -3.08 -24.25
C ALA A 73 5.43 -1.61 -24.54
N PRO A 74 4.14 -1.20 -24.58
CA PRO A 74 3.80 0.21 -24.83
C PRO A 74 4.29 1.14 -23.72
N PHE A 75 4.42 0.65 -22.49
CA PHE A 75 4.99 1.42 -21.38
C PHE A 75 6.50 1.66 -21.57
N ILE A 76 7.25 0.62 -21.92
CA ILE A 76 8.68 0.71 -22.19
C ILE A 76 8.95 1.59 -23.41
N ASP A 77 8.15 1.44 -24.48
CA ASP A 77 8.27 2.27 -25.67
C ASP A 77 7.95 3.74 -25.37
N PHE A 78 6.97 4.01 -24.49
CA PHE A 78 6.70 5.37 -24.02
C PHE A 78 7.88 5.95 -23.23
N ILE A 79 8.44 5.21 -22.27
CA ILE A 79 9.62 5.62 -21.50
C ILE A 79 10.78 5.93 -22.44
N ARG A 80 11.07 5.03 -23.40
CA ARG A 80 12.13 5.22 -24.40
C ARG A 80 11.92 6.49 -25.22
N GLN A 81 10.69 6.81 -25.59
CA GLN A 81 10.44 8.06 -26.32
C GLN A 81 10.55 9.29 -25.43
N SER A 82 10.16 9.19 -24.16
CA SER A 82 10.35 10.25 -23.17
C SER A 82 11.84 10.56 -22.98
N THR A 83 12.71 9.54 -22.90
CA THR A 83 14.17 9.73 -22.77
C THR A 83 14.80 10.34 -24.03
N LEU A 84 14.24 10.05 -25.21
CA LEU A 84 14.64 10.67 -26.48
C LEU A 84 14.13 12.12 -26.66
N GLY A 85 13.45 12.70 -25.67
CA GLY A 85 13.02 14.10 -25.66
C GLY A 85 11.56 14.31 -26.06
N LEU A 86 10.70 13.29 -26.01
CA LEU A 86 9.26 13.46 -26.18
C LEU A 86 8.66 14.11 -24.92
N GLY A 87 8.67 15.44 -24.89
CA GLY A 87 8.07 16.23 -23.81
C GLY A 87 6.66 16.75 -24.09
N GLU A 88 6.15 16.61 -25.31
CA GLU A 88 4.82 17.13 -25.67
C GLU A 88 3.71 16.14 -25.29
N VAL A 89 2.81 16.56 -24.40
CA VAL A 89 1.64 15.80 -23.92
C VAL A 89 0.79 15.25 -25.07
N LYS A 90 0.54 16.04 -26.12
CA LYS A 90 -0.26 15.62 -27.29
C LYS A 90 0.47 14.58 -28.15
N ALA A 91 1.79 14.63 -28.24
CA ALA A 91 2.56 13.63 -28.96
C ALA A 91 2.51 12.29 -28.21
N ALA A 92 2.68 12.33 -26.89
CA ALA A 92 2.61 11.17 -26.02
C ALA A 92 1.22 10.51 -26.07
N GLN A 93 0.17 11.31 -25.98
CA GLN A 93 -1.19 10.81 -26.06
C GLN A 93 -1.48 10.15 -27.41
N ARG A 94 -1.04 10.75 -28.53
CA ARG A 94 -1.20 10.15 -29.87
C ARG A 94 -0.48 8.80 -30.00
N LEU A 95 0.71 8.67 -29.43
CA LEU A 95 1.43 7.40 -29.40
C LEU A 95 0.63 6.34 -28.65
N LEU A 96 0.24 6.64 -27.41
CA LEU A 96 -0.41 5.69 -26.52
C LEU A 96 -1.81 5.31 -27.01
N ASP A 97 -2.57 6.29 -27.53
CA ASP A 97 -3.85 6.03 -28.19
C ASP A 97 -3.64 5.21 -29.48
N GLY A 98 -2.51 5.35 -30.18
CA GLY A 98 -2.14 4.50 -31.31
C GLY A 98 -2.01 3.02 -30.92
N HIS A 99 -1.29 2.72 -29.84
CA HIS A 99 -1.19 1.35 -29.30
C HIS A 99 -2.55 0.82 -28.86
N LEU A 100 -3.34 1.64 -28.16
CA LEU A 100 -4.69 1.27 -27.73
C LEU A 100 -5.61 0.95 -28.91
N LEU A 101 -5.56 1.72 -29.99
CA LEU A 101 -6.36 1.50 -31.19
C LEU A 101 -5.96 0.22 -31.94
N VAL A 102 -4.65 -0.07 -32.02
CA VAL A 102 -4.17 -1.33 -32.62
C VAL A 102 -4.66 -2.52 -31.81
N GLU A 103 -4.55 -2.45 -30.48
CA GLU A 103 -5.03 -3.51 -29.60
C GLU A 103 -6.55 -3.65 -29.65
N GLN A 104 -7.28 -2.54 -29.72
CA GLN A 104 -8.74 -2.53 -29.85
C GLN A 104 -9.18 -3.26 -31.13
N ARG A 105 -8.57 -2.95 -32.28
CA ARG A 105 -8.86 -3.67 -33.54
C ARG A 105 -8.55 -5.16 -33.41
N HIS A 106 -7.42 -5.50 -32.79
CA HIS A 106 -7.06 -6.90 -32.55
C HIS A 106 -8.09 -7.63 -31.68
N MET A 107 -8.63 -6.96 -30.65
CA MET A 107 -9.67 -7.49 -29.78
C MET A 107 -11.01 -7.63 -30.51
N ASP A 108 -11.39 -6.65 -31.32
CA ASP A 108 -12.62 -6.71 -32.12
C ASP A 108 -12.60 -7.89 -33.10
N ASP A 109 -11.49 -8.10 -33.81
CA ASP A 109 -11.31 -9.27 -34.69
C ASP A 109 -11.40 -10.59 -33.94
N THR A 110 -10.76 -10.65 -32.75
CA THR A 110 -10.78 -11.85 -31.89
C THR A 110 -12.19 -12.14 -31.36
N LEU A 111 -12.95 -11.11 -31.00
CA LEU A 111 -14.33 -11.22 -30.55
C LEU A 111 -15.28 -11.63 -31.68
N SER A 112 -15.12 -11.08 -32.89
CA SER A 112 -15.87 -11.51 -34.07
C SER A 112 -15.61 -12.98 -34.38
N PHE A 113 -14.36 -13.43 -34.32
CA PHE A 113 -14.01 -14.84 -34.48
C PHE A 113 -14.61 -15.72 -33.38
N ALA A 114 -14.51 -15.31 -32.11
CA ALA A 114 -15.09 -16.04 -30.99
C ALA A 114 -16.62 -16.15 -31.11
N ALA A 115 -17.30 -15.08 -31.54
CA ALA A 115 -18.75 -15.09 -31.79
C ALA A 115 -19.13 -16.05 -32.93
N MET A 116 -18.37 -16.05 -34.03
CA MET A 116 -18.55 -17.00 -35.12
C MET A 116 -18.39 -18.44 -34.60
N ALA A 117 -17.28 -18.73 -33.90
CA ALA A 117 -17.02 -20.06 -33.35
C ALA A 117 -18.10 -20.52 -32.37
N ALA A 118 -18.58 -19.63 -31.49
CA ALA A 118 -19.66 -19.91 -30.55
C ALA A 118 -20.98 -20.27 -31.26
N ASN A 119 -21.37 -19.48 -32.28
CA ASN A 119 -22.59 -19.73 -33.04
C ASN A 119 -22.48 -21.03 -33.86
N THR A 120 -21.33 -21.29 -34.47
CA THR A 120 -21.07 -22.53 -35.22
C THR A 120 -21.08 -23.75 -34.30
N ALA A 121 -20.45 -23.68 -33.13
CA ALA A 121 -20.47 -24.76 -32.14
C ALA A 121 -21.90 -25.03 -31.63
N ALA A 122 -22.68 -23.98 -31.38
CA ALA A 122 -24.09 -24.12 -31.02
C ALA A 122 -24.89 -24.84 -32.11
N ALA A 123 -24.77 -24.41 -33.36
CA ALA A 123 -25.46 -25.04 -34.50
C ALA A 123 -25.09 -26.53 -34.65
N PHE A 124 -23.81 -26.88 -34.56
CA PHE A 124 -23.38 -28.29 -34.62
C PHE A 124 -23.92 -29.12 -33.45
N GLY A 125 -24.01 -28.55 -32.25
CA GLY A 125 -24.60 -29.28 -31.13
C GLY A 125 -26.10 -29.49 -31.28
N VAL A 126 -26.86 -28.54 -31.86
CA VAL A 126 -28.28 -28.76 -32.20
C VAL A 126 -28.43 -29.89 -33.21
N ILE A 127 -27.63 -29.89 -34.27
CA ILE A 127 -27.64 -30.94 -35.31
C ILE A 127 -27.27 -32.30 -34.69
N GLY A 128 -26.26 -32.33 -33.83
CA GLY A 128 -25.83 -33.54 -33.14
C GLY A 128 -26.93 -34.13 -32.25
N THR A 129 -27.60 -33.29 -31.44
CA THR A 129 -28.71 -33.76 -30.60
C THR A 129 -29.91 -34.21 -31.43
N ALA A 130 -30.25 -33.48 -32.51
CA ALA A 130 -31.31 -33.89 -33.42
C ALA A 130 -31.01 -35.24 -34.06
N GLY A 131 -29.78 -35.46 -34.53
CA GLY A 131 -29.33 -36.72 -35.10
C GLY A 131 -29.41 -37.86 -34.09
N ALA A 132 -28.88 -37.67 -32.87
CA ALA A 132 -28.90 -38.70 -31.83
C ALA A 132 -30.32 -39.11 -31.44
N LEU A 133 -31.23 -38.14 -31.27
CA LEU A 133 -32.64 -38.42 -30.96
C LEU A 133 -33.36 -39.11 -32.12
N ALA A 134 -33.05 -38.75 -33.37
CA ALA A 134 -33.59 -39.42 -34.54
C ALA A 134 -33.13 -40.89 -34.64
N PHE A 135 -31.86 -41.18 -34.36
CA PHE A 135 -31.36 -42.56 -34.30
C PHE A 135 -32.00 -43.39 -33.18
N ALA A 136 -32.40 -42.75 -32.08
CA ALA A 136 -33.04 -43.40 -30.94
C ALA A 136 -34.55 -43.67 -31.12
N GLN A 137 -35.16 -43.28 -32.25
CA GLN A 137 -36.59 -43.46 -32.57
C GLN A 137 -37.55 -42.95 -31.47
N VAL A 138 -37.22 -41.81 -30.85
CA VAL A 138 -38.01 -41.20 -29.77
C VAL A 138 -39.26 -40.49 -30.31
N ASP A 139 -40.37 -40.55 -29.56
CA ASP A 139 -41.62 -39.84 -29.89
C ASP A 139 -41.41 -38.33 -30.07
N TRP A 140 -42.21 -37.72 -30.95
CA TRP A 140 -42.09 -36.29 -31.30
C TRP A 140 -42.14 -35.35 -30.09
N SER A 141 -42.99 -35.63 -29.09
CA SER A 141 -43.10 -34.81 -27.87
C SER A 141 -41.82 -34.83 -27.04
N HIS A 142 -41.24 -36.01 -26.82
CA HIS A 142 -40.00 -36.18 -26.08
C HIS A 142 -38.78 -35.68 -26.86
N MET A 143 -38.79 -35.84 -28.19
CA MET A 143 -37.77 -35.29 -29.08
C MET A 143 -37.76 -33.76 -29.04
N ALA A 144 -38.92 -33.11 -29.10
CA ALA A 144 -39.03 -31.65 -29.02
C ALA A 144 -38.49 -31.11 -27.69
N PHE A 145 -38.85 -31.74 -26.57
CA PHE A 145 -38.34 -31.36 -25.25
C PHE A 145 -36.82 -31.52 -25.14
N GLY A 146 -36.29 -32.66 -25.62
CA GLY A 146 -34.85 -32.92 -25.64
C GLY A 146 -34.07 -31.91 -26.49
N LEU A 147 -34.62 -31.52 -27.65
CA LEU A 147 -34.02 -30.51 -28.52
C LEU A 147 -34.02 -29.11 -27.90
N ILE A 148 -35.15 -28.66 -27.35
CA ILE A 148 -35.25 -27.33 -26.73
C ILE A 148 -34.34 -27.25 -25.51
N GLY A 149 -34.33 -28.28 -24.66
CA GLY A 149 -33.49 -28.32 -23.46
C GLY A 149 -32.00 -28.31 -23.79
N SER A 150 -31.55 -29.22 -24.66
CA SER A 150 -30.12 -29.34 -25.03
C SER A 150 -29.60 -28.14 -25.83
N SER A 151 -30.38 -27.68 -26.82
CA SER A 151 -30.00 -26.53 -27.67
C SER A 151 -30.03 -25.23 -26.88
N GLY A 152 -31.02 -25.06 -25.99
CA GLY A 152 -31.12 -23.91 -25.10
C GLY A 152 -29.93 -23.83 -24.14
N LEU A 153 -29.52 -24.95 -23.53
CA LEU A 153 -28.36 -25.00 -22.65
C LEU A 153 -27.06 -24.68 -23.40
N LEU A 154 -26.89 -25.22 -24.62
CA LEU A 154 -25.70 -24.97 -25.43
C LEU A 154 -25.61 -23.52 -25.91
N LEU A 155 -26.73 -22.93 -26.34
CA LEU A 155 -26.80 -21.52 -26.70
C LEU A 155 -26.47 -20.65 -25.48
N LEU A 156 -27.07 -20.92 -24.33
CA LEU A 156 -26.77 -20.21 -23.09
C LEU A 156 -25.28 -20.30 -22.72
N ALA A 157 -24.71 -21.50 -22.75
CA ALA A 157 -23.29 -21.72 -22.45
C ALA A 157 -22.38 -20.95 -23.43
N SER A 158 -22.67 -20.99 -24.72
CA SER A 158 -21.90 -20.27 -25.75
C SER A 158 -21.97 -18.74 -25.57
N ARG A 159 -23.13 -18.22 -25.13
CA ARG A 159 -23.33 -16.79 -24.87
C ARG A 159 -22.65 -16.33 -23.59
N LEU A 160 -22.71 -17.12 -22.53
CA LEU A 160 -21.98 -16.87 -21.29
C LEU A 160 -20.46 -16.89 -21.53
N TRP A 161 -19.98 -17.85 -22.32
CA TRP A 161 -18.58 -17.91 -22.72
C TRP A 161 -18.15 -16.68 -23.51
N LEU A 162 -18.93 -16.27 -24.53
CA LEU A 162 -18.64 -15.06 -25.30
C LEU A 162 -18.68 -13.79 -24.44
N ALA A 163 -19.63 -13.70 -23.51
CA ALA A 163 -19.71 -12.59 -22.57
C ALA A 163 -18.44 -12.50 -21.71
N ARG A 164 -17.92 -13.64 -21.23
CA ARG A 164 -16.66 -13.69 -20.47
C ARG A 164 -15.45 -13.24 -21.29
N ILE A 165 -15.33 -13.68 -22.55
CA ILE A 165 -14.25 -13.24 -23.44
C ILE A 165 -14.34 -11.73 -23.69
N ARG A 166 -15.56 -11.21 -23.88
CA ARG A 166 -15.80 -9.77 -24.03
C ARG A 166 -15.38 -8.99 -22.79
N THR A 167 -15.70 -9.48 -21.58
CA THR A 167 -15.26 -8.85 -20.33
C THR A 167 -13.73 -8.76 -20.25
N ILE A 168 -13.03 -9.85 -20.55
CA ILE A 168 -11.54 -9.88 -20.55
C ILE A 168 -10.98 -8.87 -21.56
N ALA A 169 -11.54 -8.82 -22.77
CA ALA A 169 -11.12 -7.86 -23.79
C ALA A 169 -11.34 -6.40 -23.34
N THR A 170 -12.52 -6.08 -22.78
CA THR A 170 -12.80 -4.74 -22.25
C THR A 170 -11.89 -4.37 -21.08
N GLU A 171 -11.57 -5.33 -20.22
CA GLU A 171 -10.66 -5.11 -19.09
C GLU A 171 -9.23 -4.81 -19.56
N ARG A 172 -8.76 -5.51 -20.60
CA ARG A 172 -7.43 -5.32 -21.20
C ARG A 172 -7.29 -3.93 -21.82
N LEU A 173 -8.29 -3.49 -22.59
CA LEU A 173 -8.33 -2.13 -23.13
C LEU A 173 -8.42 -1.07 -22.05
N GLY A 174 -9.17 -1.33 -20.97
CA GLY A 174 -9.26 -0.43 -19.82
C GLY A 174 -7.92 -0.25 -19.09
N MET A 175 -7.15 -1.33 -18.92
CA MET A 175 -5.79 -1.25 -18.35
C MET A 175 -4.83 -0.45 -19.23
N LEU A 176 -4.88 -0.63 -20.55
CA LEU A 176 -4.10 0.19 -21.48
C LEU A 176 -4.50 1.66 -21.43
N LYS A 177 -5.81 1.96 -21.27
CA LYS A 177 -6.24 3.33 -21.10
C LYS A 177 -5.75 3.93 -19.79
N ALA A 178 -5.77 3.16 -18.70
CA ALA A 178 -5.21 3.56 -17.42
C ALA A 178 -3.71 3.84 -17.49
N LEU A 179 -2.94 2.98 -18.17
CA LEU A 179 -1.52 3.22 -18.46
C LEU A 179 -1.35 4.55 -19.21
N SER A 180 -2.13 4.78 -20.26
CA SER A 180 -2.07 6.00 -21.07
C SER A 180 -2.32 7.25 -20.23
N VAL A 181 -3.39 7.25 -19.43
CA VAL A 181 -3.75 8.38 -18.56
C VAL A 181 -2.68 8.64 -17.50
N GLY A 182 -2.08 7.59 -16.94
CA GLY A 182 -0.94 7.73 -16.01
C GLY A 182 0.29 8.34 -16.68
N CYS A 183 0.68 7.88 -17.86
CA CYS A 183 1.82 8.44 -18.59
C CYS A 183 1.61 9.92 -18.97
N VAL A 184 0.42 10.26 -19.45
CA VAL A 184 0.04 11.63 -19.80
C VAL A 184 0.04 12.55 -18.57
N ALA A 185 -0.51 12.10 -17.44
CA ALA A 185 -0.52 12.88 -16.21
C ALA A 185 0.90 13.14 -15.66
N HIS A 186 1.87 12.26 -15.91
CA HIS A 186 3.27 12.55 -15.58
C HIS A 186 3.80 13.74 -16.38
N LEU A 187 3.55 13.77 -17.69
CA LEU A 187 3.97 14.87 -18.58
C LEU A 187 3.27 16.19 -18.27
N ASP A 188 2.05 16.15 -17.74
CA ASP A 188 1.34 17.33 -17.21
C ASP A 188 1.98 17.88 -15.90
N GLY A 189 2.97 17.19 -15.33
CA GLY A 189 3.71 17.62 -14.14
C GLY A 189 3.05 17.23 -12.81
N TYR A 190 2.06 16.35 -12.82
CA TYR A 190 1.44 15.85 -11.58
C TYR A 190 2.44 15.06 -10.71
N ALA A 191 2.18 15.00 -9.41
CA ALA A 191 2.99 14.20 -8.49
C ALA A 191 2.81 12.69 -8.77
N PRO A 192 3.84 11.84 -8.60
CA PRO A 192 3.76 10.41 -8.91
C PRO A 192 2.56 9.69 -8.25
N MET A 193 2.25 10.04 -7.00
CA MET A 193 1.08 9.54 -6.29
C MET A 193 -0.24 9.94 -6.97
N THR A 194 -0.36 11.21 -7.36
CA THR A 194 -1.52 11.74 -8.10
C THR A 194 -1.63 11.11 -9.49
N THR A 195 -0.50 10.83 -10.13
CA THR A 195 -0.43 10.13 -11.42
C THR A 195 -1.02 8.72 -11.33
N ALA A 196 -0.71 7.99 -10.26
CA ALA A 196 -1.33 6.69 -9.97
C ALA A 196 -2.84 6.81 -9.72
N GLU A 197 -3.30 7.85 -9.00
CA GLU A 197 -4.74 8.12 -8.84
C GLU A 197 -5.44 8.41 -10.17
N HIS A 198 -4.83 9.19 -11.06
CA HIS A 198 -5.36 9.47 -12.41
C HIS A 198 -5.52 8.18 -13.23
N ALA A 199 -4.52 7.29 -13.18
CA ALA A 199 -4.60 5.98 -13.82
C ALA A 199 -5.71 5.11 -13.19
N ARG A 200 -5.87 5.12 -11.85
CA ARG A 200 -6.90 4.37 -11.13
C ARG A 200 -8.31 4.73 -11.58
N PHE A 201 -8.59 5.99 -11.88
CA PHE A 201 -9.92 6.41 -12.35
C PHE A 201 -10.32 5.77 -13.68
N SER A 202 -9.35 5.45 -14.52
CA SER A 202 -9.56 4.88 -15.85
C SER A 202 -9.67 3.35 -15.84
N LEU A 203 -9.40 2.70 -14.70
CA LEU A 203 -9.49 1.24 -14.57
C LEU A 203 -10.95 0.75 -14.58
N PRO A 204 -11.21 -0.42 -15.18
CA PRO A 204 -12.51 -1.09 -15.10
C PRO A 204 -12.97 -1.33 -13.65
N PRO A 205 -14.28 -1.29 -13.34
CA PRO A 205 -14.78 -1.41 -11.97
C PRO A 205 -14.30 -2.65 -11.20
N ARG A 206 -14.11 -3.78 -11.89
CA ARG A 206 -13.62 -5.02 -11.27
C ARG A 206 -12.14 -4.98 -10.88
N LEU A 207 -11.34 -4.17 -11.59
CA LEU A 207 -9.89 -4.03 -11.37
C LEU A 207 -9.54 -2.77 -10.56
N ARG A 208 -10.50 -1.86 -10.41
CA ARG A 208 -10.31 -0.59 -9.75
C ARG A 208 -10.33 -0.77 -8.23
N MET A 209 -9.18 -0.55 -7.61
CA MET A 209 -9.05 -0.47 -6.15
C MET A 209 -9.67 0.81 -5.58
N THR A 210 -9.96 0.82 -4.28
CA THR A 210 -10.40 2.04 -3.60
C THR A 210 -9.23 3.03 -3.45
N ALA A 211 -9.53 4.30 -3.17
CA ALA A 211 -8.49 5.32 -3.01
C ALA A 211 -7.62 5.04 -1.76
N LYS A 212 -8.27 4.64 -0.66
CA LYS A 212 -7.59 4.27 0.57
C LYS A 212 -6.66 3.07 0.37
N ASP A 213 -7.14 2.04 -0.33
CA ASP A 213 -6.31 0.86 -0.61
C ASP A 213 -5.11 1.20 -1.52
N LEU A 214 -5.28 2.16 -2.45
CA LEU A 214 -4.16 2.64 -3.28
C LEU A 214 -3.12 3.36 -2.42
N GLU A 215 -3.53 4.30 -1.58
CA GLU A 215 -2.62 5.03 -0.69
C GLU A 215 -1.86 4.07 0.23
N GLU A 216 -2.55 3.11 0.83
CA GLU A 216 -1.93 2.06 1.64
C GLU A 216 -0.96 1.19 0.82
N ALA A 217 -1.34 0.81 -0.41
CA ALA A 217 -0.46 0.04 -1.30
C ALA A 217 0.79 0.83 -1.71
N LEU A 218 0.67 2.14 -1.96
CA LEU A 218 1.82 2.99 -2.27
C LEU A 218 2.75 3.10 -1.06
N ASP A 219 2.20 3.31 0.14
CA ASP A 219 3.01 3.43 1.36
C ASP A 219 3.73 2.12 1.74
N THR A 220 3.11 0.96 1.48
CA THR A 220 3.63 -0.35 1.93
C THR A 220 4.38 -1.14 0.85
N GLU A 221 4.04 -0.95 -0.42
CA GLU A 221 4.54 -1.78 -1.53
C GLU A 221 5.29 -1.00 -2.60
N ALA A 222 5.34 0.34 -2.56
CA ALA A 222 6.21 1.06 -3.49
C ALA A 222 7.67 0.66 -3.30
N PHE A 223 8.38 0.49 -4.41
CA PHE A 223 9.76 0.00 -4.42
C PHE A 223 10.66 0.78 -3.46
N ARG A 224 10.49 2.09 -3.36
CA ARG A 224 11.32 2.96 -2.51
C ARG A 224 11.05 2.82 -1.02
N HIS A 225 9.79 2.56 -0.67
CA HIS A 225 9.42 2.31 0.72
C HIS A 225 9.86 0.92 1.13
N ARG A 226 9.67 -0.06 0.26
CA ARG A 226 10.14 -1.42 0.46
C ARG A 226 11.64 -1.60 0.21
N HIS A 227 12.39 -0.68 -0.36
CA HIS A 227 13.84 -0.86 -0.55
C HIS A 227 14.55 0.49 -0.56
N PRO A 228 14.64 1.18 0.60
CA PRO A 228 15.21 2.52 0.67
C PRO A 228 16.70 2.56 0.31
N ASP A 229 17.43 1.48 0.59
CA ASP A 229 18.88 1.36 0.34
C ASP A 229 19.20 0.74 -1.04
N CYS A 230 18.17 0.45 -1.84
CA CYS A 230 18.34 0.00 -3.22
C CYS A 230 18.25 1.21 -4.15
N GLU A 231 19.37 1.56 -4.76
CA GLU A 231 19.33 2.46 -5.90
C GLU A 231 18.73 1.72 -7.11
N PRO A 232 17.65 2.25 -7.71
CA PRO A 232 16.98 1.59 -8.82
C PRO A 232 17.75 1.72 -10.14
N THR A 233 18.70 2.65 -10.24
CA THR A 233 19.42 3.00 -11.47
C THR A 233 20.72 2.19 -11.57
N VAL A 234 20.97 1.60 -12.74
CA VAL A 234 21.94 0.51 -12.95
C VAL A 234 23.41 0.98 -13.03
N GLU A 235 23.69 2.29 -12.97
CA GLU A 235 25.06 2.82 -13.16
C GLU A 235 26.10 2.37 -12.11
N GLY A 236 25.72 1.71 -11.01
CA GLY A 236 26.68 1.35 -9.94
C GLY A 236 26.77 -0.13 -9.53
N ALA A 237 25.82 -1.00 -9.91
CA ALA A 237 25.72 -2.31 -9.25
C ALA A 237 25.83 -3.54 -10.17
N PHE A 238 25.67 -3.39 -11.49
CA PHE A 238 25.43 -4.56 -12.35
C PHE A 238 26.05 -4.51 -13.75
N GLY A 239 26.87 -3.50 -14.07
CA GLY A 239 27.50 -3.34 -15.39
C GLY A 239 28.45 -4.47 -15.80
N GLU A 240 28.84 -5.35 -14.87
CA GLU A 240 29.78 -6.46 -15.13
C GLU A 240 29.35 -7.81 -14.52
N LEU A 241 28.22 -7.86 -13.80
CA LEU A 241 27.86 -9.00 -12.92
C LEU A 241 26.90 -10.02 -13.54
N PHE A 242 26.15 -9.65 -14.57
CA PHE A 242 25.27 -10.58 -15.28
C PHE A 242 26.04 -11.18 -16.46
N ASP A 243 26.61 -12.38 -16.25
CA ASP A 243 26.80 -13.32 -17.37
C ASP A 243 25.43 -13.51 -18.05
N ASP A 244 25.34 -13.92 -19.31
CA ASP A 244 24.05 -14.09 -20.04
C ASP A 244 23.07 -15.11 -19.38
N GLY A 245 23.40 -15.64 -18.20
CA GLY A 245 22.57 -16.47 -17.34
C GLY A 245 21.55 -15.67 -16.50
N ASP A 246 20.28 -16.06 -16.64
CA ASP A 246 19.17 -15.95 -15.69
C ASP A 246 19.15 -14.70 -14.77
N CYS A 247 19.15 -13.50 -15.36
CA CYS A 247 19.07 -12.22 -14.64
C CYS A 247 17.92 -12.17 -13.62
N ASP A 248 16.81 -12.88 -13.88
CA ASP A 248 15.68 -13.05 -12.98
C ASP A 248 16.10 -13.55 -11.59
N LYS A 249 16.96 -14.59 -11.53
CA LYS A 249 17.39 -15.20 -10.26
C LYS A 249 18.31 -14.28 -9.47
N GLU A 250 19.23 -13.63 -10.16
CA GLU A 250 20.22 -12.75 -9.55
C GLU A 250 19.58 -11.46 -9.03
N ILE A 251 18.66 -10.85 -9.79
CA ILE A 251 17.88 -9.71 -9.32
C ILE A 251 16.99 -10.11 -8.13
N ALA A 252 16.36 -11.29 -8.19
CA ALA A 252 15.59 -11.80 -7.06
C ALA A 252 16.47 -12.03 -5.82
N ALA A 253 17.68 -12.58 -5.98
CA ALA A 253 18.63 -12.77 -4.88
C ALA A 253 19.08 -11.43 -4.28
N TYR A 254 19.38 -10.43 -5.12
CA TYR A 254 19.73 -9.08 -4.69
C TYR A 254 18.59 -8.41 -3.90
N LEU A 255 17.36 -8.46 -4.44
CA LEU A 255 16.19 -7.89 -3.77
C LEU A 255 15.86 -8.61 -2.46
N ASN A 256 16.03 -9.94 -2.41
CA ASN A 256 15.84 -10.72 -1.19
C ASN A 256 16.92 -10.40 -0.14
N GLY A 257 18.18 -10.21 -0.55
CA GLY A 257 19.27 -9.81 0.36
C GLY A 257 19.11 -8.39 0.91
N LYS A 258 18.41 -7.52 0.19
CA LYS A 258 18.09 -6.14 0.58
C LYS A 258 16.63 -5.93 0.97
N ARG A 259 15.87 -7.01 1.26
CA ARG A 259 14.49 -6.90 1.75
C ARG A 259 14.53 -6.22 3.13
N PRO A 260 13.89 -5.06 3.32
CA PRO A 260 13.61 -4.56 4.64
C PRO A 260 12.41 -5.31 5.19
N GLU A 261 12.41 -5.38 6.51
CA GLU A 261 11.43 -6.03 7.37
C GLU A 261 11.64 -7.54 7.53
N ASP A 262 12.63 -7.87 8.37
CA ASP A 262 12.35 -8.80 9.47
C ASP A 262 10.92 -8.55 9.98
N PRO A 263 10.08 -9.58 10.20
CA PRO A 263 8.77 -9.43 10.85
C PRO A 263 8.85 -8.59 12.14
N ASP A 264 10.00 -8.66 12.80
CA ASP A 264 10.29 -8.01 14.08
C ASP A 264 11.10 -6.71 13.91
N TRP A 265 11.17 -6.08 12.74
CA TRP A 265 12.04 -4.90 12.52
C TRP A 265 11.74 -3.76 13.50
N LEU A 266 10.46 -3.54 13.80
CA LEU A 266 10.00 -2.55 14.76
C LEU A 266 10.49 -2.92 16.16
N GLU A 267 10.33 -4.18 16.56
CA GLU A 267 10.81 -4.68 17.85
C GLU A 267 12.33 -4.55 17.96
N LYS A 268 13.08 -5.00 16.94
CA LYS A 268 14.56 -4.92 16.91
C LYS A 268 15.06 -3.48 17.02
N ARG A 269 14.35 -2.52 16.45
CA ARG A 269 14.69 -1.10 16.51
C ARG A 269 14.28 -0.47 17.85
N LEU A 270 13.15 -0.87 18.43
CA LEU A 270 12.71 -0.41 19.75
C LEU A 270 13.57 -0.98 20.89
N VAL A 271 14.03 -2.23 20.80
CA VAL A 271 14.84 -2.91 21.84
C VAL A 271 16.00 -2.04 22.37
N PRO A 272 16.87 -1.43 21.54
CA PRO A 272 17.94 -0.57 22.03
C PRO A 272 17.47 0.77 22.61
N MET A 273 16.25 1.21 22.31
CA MET A 273 15.70 2.48 22.79
C MET A 273 14.96 2.33 24.13
N LEU A 274 14.27 1.20 24.33
CA LEU A 274 13.49 0.95 25.54
C LEU A 274 14.40 0.73 26.74
N ARG A 275 14.20 1.55 27.76
CA ARG A 275 14.98 1.52 28.99
C ARG A 275 14.23 0.75 30.07
N LYS A 276 14.96 -0.16 30.72
CA LYS A 276 14.46 -0.83 31.92
C LYS A 276 14.44 0.19 33.06
N LEU A 277 13.25 0.44 33.62
CA LEU A 277 13.10 1.26 34.82
C LEU A 277 13.82 0.58 36.01
N PRO A 278 14.57 1.33 36.84
CA PRO A 278 15.30 0.77 37.97
C PRO A 278 14.35 0.23 39.04
N ALA A 279 14.81 -0.78 39.79
CA ALA A 279 14.00 -1.43 40.83
C ALA A 279 13.75 -0.55 42.06
N GLU A 280 14.51 0.54 42.22
CA GLU A 280 14.43 1.50 43.33
C GLU A 280 13.68 2.79 42.92
N LEU A 281 12.56 2.66 42.21
CA LEU A 281 11.67 3.80 41.95
C LEU A 281 10.84 4.14 43.19
N ALA A 282 10.46 5.41 43.35
CA ALA A 282 9.51 5.80 44.37
C ALA A 282 8.14 5.10 44.13
N PRO A 283 7.38 4.78 45.18
CA PRO A 283 6.11 4.06 45.04
C PRO A 283 5.13 4.76 44.08
N ASP A 284 5.13 6.10 44.07
CA ASP A 284 4.29 6.90 43.17
C ASP A 284 4.73 6.79 41.70
N GLN A 285 6.04 6.70 41.45
CA GLN A 285 6.60 6.55 40.10
C GLN A 285 6.30 5.17 39.53
N ILE A 286 6.29 4.12 40.37
CA ILE A 286 5.90 2.76 39.99
C ILE A 286 4.43 2.75 39.54
N ALA A 287 3.54 3.38 40.32
CA ALA A 287 2.12 3.45 40.00
C ALA A 287 1.86 4.15 38.65
N ILE A 288 2.58 5.24 38.35
CA ILE A 288 2.51 5.93 37.06
C ILE A 288 2.91 5.01 35.90
N ALA A 289 4.04 4.33 36.01
CA ALA A 289 4.55 3.45 34.96
C ALA A 289 3.62 2.26 34.71
N GLU A 290 3.05 1.67 35.76
CA GLU A 290 2.07 0.60 35.66
C GLU A 290 0.75 1.06 35.02
N ALA A 291 0.25 2.22 35.41
CA ALA A 291 -0.95 2.81 34.81
C ALA A 291 -0.73 3.07 33.31
N PHE A 292 0.43 3.60 32.93
CA PHE A 292 0.78 3.82 31.53
C PHE A 292 0.87 2.49 30.76
N ALA A 293 1.48 1.46 31.33
CA ALA A 293 1.57 0.13 30.71
C ALA A 293 0.19 -0.49 30.40
N LYS A 294 -0.80 -0.23 31.25
CA LYS A 294 -2.18 -0.73 31.10
C LYS A 294 -2.98 -0.06 29.98
N LEU A 295 -2.51 1.07 29.43
CA LEU A 295 -3.17 1.73 28.30
C LEU A 295 -3.33 0.81 27.08
N LYS A 296 -2.50 -0.23 26.94
CA LYS A 296 -2.65 -1.24 25.86
C LYS A 296 -4.00 -1.97 25.86
N ALA A 297 -4.73 -1.97 26.98
CA ALA A 297 -6.03 -2.63 27.10
C ALA A 297 -7.18 -1.78 26.52
N LEU A 298 -6.92 -0.53 26.16
CA LEU A 298 -7.88 0.37 25.53
C LEU A 298 -8.17 -0.04 24.08
N GLU A 299 -9.34 0.35 23.59
CA GLU A 299 -9.71 0.14 22.19
C GLU A 299 -8.90 1.04 21.24
N ASP A 300 -8.75 0.58 20.00
CA ASP A 300 -7.89 1.21 18.98
C ASP A 300 -8.25 2.68 18.73
N PHE A 301 -9.55 3.02 18.75
CA PHE A 301 -10.00 4.40 18.53
C PHE A 301 -9.59 5.34 19.67
N GLU A 302 -9.45 4.84 20.90
CA GLU A 302 -9.00 5.63 22.04
C GLU A 302 -7.48 5.79 22.07
N LEU A 303 -6.75 4.75 21.67
CA LEU A 303 -5.30 4.86 21.44
C LEU A 303 -5.00 5.91 20.36
N GLN A 304 -5.78 5.92 19.28
CA GLN A 304 -5.69 6.94 18.23
C GLN A 304 -6.04 8.35 18.73
N ARG A 305 -6.96 8.48 19.70
CA ARG A 305 -7.26 9.75 20.33
C ARG A 305 -6.07 10.27 21.14
N ILE A 306 -5.46 9.41 21.96
CA ILE A 306 -4.24 9.74 22.70
C ILE A 306 -3.13 10.18 21.73
N LEU A 307 -2.90 9.44 20.65
CA LEU A 307 -1.90 9.78 19.64
C LEU A 307 -2.12 11.13 18.94
N ARG A 308 -3.36 11.65 18.96
CA ARG A 308 -3.71 12.92 18.31
C ARG A 308 -3.66 14.12 19.26
N GLU A 309 -4.00 13.90 20.53
CA GLU A 309 -4.17 14.99 21.50
C GLU A 309 -2.85 15.37 22.19
N PHE A 310 -1.90 14.43 22.28
CA PHE A 310 -0.59 14.68 22.87
C PHE A 310 0.47 15.04 21.82
N ASN A 311 1.45 15.85 22.24
CA ASN A 311 2.63 16.14 21.43
C ASN A 311 3.44 14.85 21.21
N LYS A 312 3.87 14.61 19.96
CA LYS A 312 4.70 13.48 19.53
C LYS A 312 6.00 13.37 20.33
N ASP A 313 6.64 14.49 20.65
CA ASP A 313 7.88 14.49 21.44
C ASP A 313 7.65 13.95 22.85
N MET A 314 6.54 14.37 23.48
CA MET A 314 6.16 13.92 24.82
C MET A 314 5.81 12.43 24.82
N LEU A 315 5.06 11.97 23.82
CA LEU A 315 4.74 10.54 23.67
C LEU A 315 6.00 9.72 23.41
N GLY A 316 6.91 10.20 22.57
CA GLY A 316 8.20 9.58 22.32
C GLY A 316 9.01 9.39 23.60
N ILE A 317 9.09 10.42 24.46
CA ILE A 317 9.74 10.34 25.78
C ILE A 317 9.01 9.33 26.70
N ALA A 318 7.68 9.37 26.74
CA ALA A 318 6.88 8.46 27.57
C ALA A 318 7.06 6.98 27.17
N PHE A 319 7.20 6.69 25.88
CA PHE A 319 7.39 5.33 25.37
C PHE A 319 8.74 4.72 25.74
N LEU A 320 9.80 5.51 25.98
CA LEU A 320 11.13 4.99 26.32
C LEU A 320 11.14 4.15 27.60
N GLY A 321 10.26 4.45 28.56
CA GLY A 321 10.12 3.69 29.81
C GLY A 321 8.97 2.69 29.83
N ALA A 322 8.27 2.50 28.70
CA ALA A 322 7.10 1.65 28.62
C ALA A 322 7.48 0.22 28.19
N PRO A 323 6.70 -0.81 28.60
CA PRO A 323 6.97 -2.17 28.17
C PRO A 323 6.67 -2.34 26.67
N MET A 324 7.50 -3.14 25.99
CA MET A 324 7.42 -3.37 24.54
C MET A 324 6.00 -3.64 24.01
N PRO A 325 5.19 -4.53 24.63
CA PRO A 325 3.85 -4.81 24.13
C PRO A 325 2.91 -3.59 24.14
N THR A 326 3.13 -2.65 25.06
CA THR A 326 2.34 -1.42 25.12
C THR A 326 2.75 -0.48 24.00
N VAL A 327 4.05 -0.29 23.77
CA VAL A 327 4.55 0.56 22.69
C VAL A 327 4.08 0.04 21.33
N LEU A 328 4.23 -1.27 21.07
CA LEU A 328 3.75 -1.88 19.82
C LEU A 328 2.26 -1.63 19.58
N ARG A 329 1.43 -1.74 20.63
CA ARG A 329 -0.01 -1.49 20.52
C ARG A 329 -0.34 -0.05 20.10
N PHE A 330 0.45 0.93 20.54
CA PHE A 330 0.32 2.32 20.07
C PHE A 330 0.82 2.47 18.63
N PHE A 331 1.92 1.83 18.27
CA PHE A 331 2.49 1.90 16.93
C PHE A 331 1.60 1.22 15.88
N ASP A 332 0.90 0.14 16.22
CA ASP A 332 -0.09 -0.52 15.35
C ASP A 332 -1.26 0.41 14.94
N ASN A 333 -1.47 1.48 15.71
CA ASN A 333 -2.53 2.45 15.48
C ASN A 333 -2.10 3.65 14.61
N ILE A 334 -0.90 3.63 14.03
CA ILE A 334 -0.38 4.66 13.12
C ILE A 334 0.23 4.05 11.86
N SER A 335 0.33 4.84 10.77
CA SER A 335 0.91 4.37 9.51
C SER A 335 2.41 4.07 9.64
N LYS A 336 2.94 3.14 8.82
CA LYS A 336 4.38 2.80 8.82
C LYS A 336 5.30 4.01 8.71
N ARG A 337 4.90 5.03 7.94
CA ARG A 337 5.63 6.30 7.83
C ARG A 337 5.66 7.04 9.18
N ALA A 338 4.51 7.15 9.84
CA ALA A 338 4.42 7.79 11.15
C ALA A 338 5.20 7.00 12.22
N GLN A 339 5.18 5.67 12.16
CA GLN A 339 6.02 4.81 13.01
C GLN A 339 7.51 5.15 12.82
N LYS A 340 7.98 5.20 11.57
CA LYS A 340 9.39 5.51 11.27
C LYS A 340 9.79 6.91 11.75
N MET A 341 8.97 7.93 11.48
CA MET A 341 9.23 9.29 11.95
C MET A 341 9.29 9.37 13.48
N LEU A 342 8.33 8.74 14.17
CA LEU A 342 8.31 8.71 15.63
C LEU A 342 9.51 7.95 16.23
N LEU A 343 9.96 6.87 15.58
CA LEU A 343 11.19 6.17 15.98
C LEU A 343 12.42 7.05 15.83
N ASP A 344 12.55 7.75 14.69
CA ASP A 344 13.66 8.67 14.45
C ASP A 344 13.66 9.80 15.50
N ASP A 345 12.49 10.31 15.88
CA ASP A 345 12.32 11.28 16.97
C ASP A 345 12.71 10.66 18.33
N MET A 346 12.26 9.44 18.63
CA MET A 346 12.60 8.71 19.85
C MET A 346 14.10 8.44 20.00
N GLU A 347 14.83 8.20 18.91
CA GLU A 347 16.29 8.04 18.91
C GLU A 347 17.00 9.28 19.46
N SER A 348 16.46 10.46 19.18
CA SER A 348 16.99 11.73 19.72
C SER A 348 16.82 11.83 21.25
N PHE A 349 15.76 11.21 21.78
CA PHE A 349 15.38 11.26 23.19
C PHE A 349 15.98 10.12 24.06
N VAL A 350 16.83 9.26 23.49
CA VAL A 350 17.45 8.11 24.20
C VAL A 350 18.28 8.52 25.42
N ARG A 351 18.69 9.80 25.56
CA ARG A 351 19.49 10.31 26.69
C ARG A 351 18.69 11.04 27.78
N VAL A 352 17.36 11.10 27.67
CA VAL A 352 16.50 11.83 28.63
C VAL A 352 16.51 11.18 30.03
N PRO A 353 16.61 11.91 31.15
CA PRO A 353 16.53 11.37 32.51
C PRO A 353 15.29 10.50 32.78
N ILE A 354 15.39 9.55 33.72
CA ILE A 354 14.27 8.65 34.07
C ILE A 354 13.11 9.44 34.69
N ASP A 355 13.41 10.47 35.47
CA ASP A 355 12.39 11.32 36.09
C ASP A 355 11.53 12.05 35.04
N ASP A 356 12.14 12.49 33.95
CA ASP A 356 11.42 13.12 32.83
C ASP A 356 10.54 12.13 32.07
N ILE A 357 10.98 10.88 31.93
CA ILE A 357 10.18 9.79 31.35
C ILE A 357 8.93 9.54 32.21
N ILE A 358 9.09 9.43 33.53
CA ILE A 358 7.98 9.22 34.45
C ILE A 358 7.05 10.45 34.49
N SER A 359 7.60 11.67 34.45
CA SER A 359 6.81 12.90 34.36
C SER A 359 5.97 12.94 33.08
N ALA A 360 6.53 12.55 31.93
CA ALA A 360 5.82 12.45 30.67
C ALA A 360 4.70 11.39 30.72
N GLN A 361 4.99 10.21 31.25
CA GLN A 361 3.97 9.17 31.48
C GLN A 361 2.85 9.64 32.41
N GLY A 362 3.19 10.35 33.49
CA GLY A 362 2.25 10.89 34.46
C GLY A 362 1.28 11.90 33.84
N LYS A 363 1.76 12.78 32.95
CA LYS A 363 0.90 13.73 32.21
C LYS A 363 -0.10 13.00 31.32
N VAL A 364 0.34 11.96 30.62
CA VAL A 364 -0.55 11.15 29.78
C VAL A 364 -1.62 10.46 30.63
N VAL A 365 -1.20 9.77 31.69
CA VAL A 365 -2.09 9.04 32.61
C VAL A 365 -3.09 9.98 33.30
N ALA A 366 -2.66 11.15 33.75
CA ALA A 366 -3.53 12.12 34.43
C ALA A 366 -4.65 12.62 33.51
N GLN A 367 -4.31 12.98 32.28
CA GLN A 367 -5.28 13.47 31.30
C GLN A 367 -6.24 12.35 30.83
N VAL A 368 -5.74 11.12 30.62
CA VAL A 368 -6.59 9.97 30.32
C VAL A 368 -7.55 9.70 31.48
N SER A 369 -7.09 9.79 32.73
CA SER A 369 -7.94 9.64 33.92
C SER A 369 -9.06 10.69 33.97
N GLU A 370 -8.77 11.91 33.54
CA GLU A 370 -9.77 12.99 33.49
C GLU A 370 -10.83 12.73 32.42
N TRP A 371 -10.44 12.22 31.25
CA TRP A 371 -11.39 11.79 30.23
C TRP A 371 -12.26 10.62 30.69
N MET A 372 -11.73 9.72 31.52
CA MET A 372 -12.51 8.64 32.12
C MET A 372 -13.57 9.19 33.09
N LYS A 373 -13.21 10.14 33.96
CA LYS A 373 -14.15 10.78 34.91
C LYS A 373 -15.25 11.57 34.22
N THR A 374 -14.92 12.26 33.13
CA THR A 374 -15.86 13.09 32.37
C THR A 374 -16.78 12.27 31.45
N GLY A 375 -16.61 10.95 31.38
CA GLY A 375 -17.42 10.07 30.55
C GLY A 375 -17.20 10.26 29.05
N GLN A 376 -16.06 10.81 28.65
CA GLN A 376 -15.72 11.05 27.24
C GLN A 376 -15.13 9.82 26.54
N PHE A 377 -14.97 8.72 27.26
CA PHE A 377 -14.46 7.45 26.76
C PHE A 377 -15.61 6.48 26.46
N ARG A 378 -15.50 5.71 25.38
CA ARG A 378 -16.42 4.60 25.09
C ARG A 378 -15.72 3.28 25.42
N TYR A 379 -16.28 2.51 26.36
CA TYR A 379 -15.73 1.22 26.76
C TYR A 379 -16.79 0.13 26.77
N ASP A 380 -16.35 -1.13 26.73
CA ASP A 380 -17.16 -2.30 27.01
C ASP A 380 -17.42 -2.42 28.53
N LYS A 381 -18.70 -2.43 28.92
CA LYS A 381 -19.16 -2.19 30.32
C LYS A 381 -18.72 -3.24 31.34
N GLU A 382 -18.38 -4.46 30.91
CA GLU A 382 -17.99 -5.54 31.82
C GLU A 382 -16.54 -5.43 32.34
N ARG A 383 -15.68 -4.64 31.68
CA ARG A 383 -14.29 -4.37 32.11
C ARG A 383 -14.13 -3.03 32.85
N GLU A 384 -15.23 -2.29 33.01
CA GLU A 384 -15.29 -0.91 33.46
C GLU A 384 -14.98 -0.74 34.96
N GLU A 385 -15.61 -1.53 35.83
CA GLU A 385 -15.47 -1.36 37.28
C GLU A 385 -14.07 -1.76 37.78
N ASP A 386 -13.51 -2.86 37.26
CA ASP A 386 -12.19 -3.34 37.67
C ASP A 386 -11.07 -2.37 37.28
N LEU A 387 -11.10 -1.86 36.04
CA LEU A 387 -10.09 -0.91 35.56
C LEU A 387 -10.23 0.45 36.24
N LEU A 388 -11.44 0.97 36.44
CA LEU A 388 -11.63 2.28 37.08
C LEU A 388 -11.30 2.25 38.58
N GLU A 389 -11.65 1.18 39.29
CA GLU A 389 -11.34 1.04 40.72
C GLU A 389 -9.83 0.90 40.94
N GLU A 390 -9.17 0.13 40.07
CA GLU A 390 -7.72 -0.04 40.09
C GLU A 390 -6.97 1.23 39.63
N TRP A 391 -7.49 1.94 38.63
CA TRP A 391 -6.95 3.24 38.22
C TRP A 391 -7.13 4.29 39.31
N ARG A 392 -8.26 4.32 40.02
CA ARG A 392 -8.44 5.19 41.20
C ARG A 392 -7.43 4.86 42.28
N ARG A 393 -7.12 3.57 42.53
CA ARG A 393 -6.07 3.18 43.48
C ARG A 393 -4.69 3.67 43.04
N LEU A 394 -4.36 3.56 41.76
CA LEU A 394 -3.07 3.98 41.21
C LEU A 394 -2.91 5.50 41.13
N THR A 395 -4.00 6.24 40.88
CA THR A 395 -3.99 7.70 40.69
C THR A 395 -4.38 8.52 41.91
N ALA A 396 -4.86 7.89 42.99
CA ALA A 396 -5.25 8.55 44.24
C ALA A 396 -4.15 9.45 44.84
N GLY A 397 -2.86 9.15 44.57
CA GLY A 397 -1.71 9.97 44.98
C GLY A 397 -1.15 10.93 43.91
N ILE A 398 -1.43 10.67 42.61
CA ILE A 398 -0.76 11.35 41.48
C ILE A 398 -1.33 12.76 41.24
N THR A 399 -2.64 12.94 41.43
CA THR A 399 -3.31 14.24 41.24
C THR A 399 -2.79 15.33 42.18
N ALA A 400 -2.22 14.98 43.34
CA ALA A 400 -1.66 15.93 44.29
C ALA A 400 -0.22 16.35 43.95
N ALA A 401 0.59 15.46 43.37
CA ALA A 401 2.00 15.73 43.03
C ALA A 401 2.18 16.49 41.71
N CYS A 402 1.33 16.23 40.71
CA CYS A 402 1.43 16.90 39.39
C CYS A 402 0.88 18.35 39.38
N GLN A 403 0.26 18.81 40.47
CA GLN A 403 -0.28 20.18 40.61
C GLN A 403 0.65 21.15 41.35
N GLN A 404 1.88 20.76 41.70
CA GLN A 404 2.85 21.73 42.18
C GLN A 404 3.27 22.64 41.01
N PRO A 405 3.08 23.97 41.11
CA PRO A 405 3.65 24.89 40.13
C PRO A 405 5.18 24.73 40.13
N PRO A 406 5.88 25.04 39.01
CA PRO A 406 7.34 25.02 39.00
C PRO A 406 7.82 25.88 40.17
N ASP A 407 8.71 25.30 40.98
CA ASP A 407 9.34 25.98 42.10
C ASP A 407 9.70 27.40 41.69
N ALA A 408 9.19 28.38 42.44
CA ALA A 408 9.66 29.75 42.34
C ALA A 408 11.17 29.69 42.50
N GLU A 409 11.91 30.02 41.42
CA GLU A 409 13.36 30.20 41.45
C GLU A 409 13.72 30.96 42.72
N GLU A 410 14.33 30.27 43.69
CA GLU A 410 14.95 30.91 44.83
C GLU A 410 16.11 31.73 44.29
N LEU A 411 15.83 33.01 44.00
CA LEU A 411 16.82 34.00 43.59
C LEU A 411 18.04 33.90 44.50
N SER A 412 19.19 33.67 43.86
CA SER A 412 20.51 33.63 44.50
C SER A 412 20.70 34.85 45.41
N PRO A 413 21.41 34.75 46.54
CA PRO A 413 21.68 35.86 47.46
C PRO A 413 22.23 37.12 46.78
N ARG A 414 22.89 36.99 45.63
CA ARG A 414 23.36 38.12 44.81
C ARG A 414 22.23 38.89 44.14
N GLN A 415 21.20 38.21 43.63
CA GLN A 415 20.08 38.84 42.92
C GLN A 415 19.12 39.56 43.89
N LYS A 416 19.04 39.10 45.15
CA LYS A 416 18.32 39.81 46.23
C LYS A 416 18.98 41.14 46.63
N PHE A 417 20.29 41.31 46.39
CA PHE A 417 21.04 42.54 46.69
C PHE A 417 20.92 43.60 45.59
N GLU A 418 20.76 43.20 44.33
CA GLU A 418 20.56 44.13 43.20
C GLU A 418 19.12 44.68 43.19
N GLN A 419 18.14 43.90 43.62
CA GLN A 419 16.75 44.37 43.72
C GLN A 419 16.52 45.34 44.89
N SER A 420 17.28 45.23 45.99
CA SER A 420 17.16 46.16 47.12
C SER A 420 17.76 47.53 46.84
N THR A 421 18.78 47.61 45.97
CA THR A 421 19.42 48.88 45.58
C THR A 421 18.63 49.65 44.51
N THR A 422 17.77 48.96 43.76
CA THR A 422 16.96 49.58 42.68
C THR A 422 15.69 50.25 43.22
N ASN A 423 15.16 49.80 44.37
CA ASN A 423 13.92 50.33 44.96
C ASN A 423 14.09 51.58 45.86
N GLN A 424 15.29 52.15 45.96
CA GLN A 424 15.57 53.38 46.74
C GLN A 424 15.75 54.65 45.90
N LYS A 425 15.56 54.58 44.59
CA LYS A 425 15.53 55.77 43.72
C LYS A 425 14.25 55.75 42.89
N TYR A 426 13.14 56.18 43.47
CA TYR A 426 12.09 56.98 42.82
C TYR A 426 11.18 57.59 43.89
#